data_AF-A0A6J4L632-F1
#
_entry.id   AF-A0A6J4L632-F1
#
_cell.length_a   1.000
_cell.length_b   1.000
_cell.length_c   1.000
_cell.angle_alpha   90.00
_cell.angle_beta   90.00
_cell.angle_gamma   90.00
#
_symmetry.space_group_name_H-M   'P 1'
#
loop_
_entity.id
_entity.type
_entity.pdbx_description
1 polymer ?
#
loop_
_entity_poly.entity_id
_entity_poly.type
_entity_poly.pdbx_seq_one_letter_code
_entity_poly.pdbx_strand_id
1 'polypeptide(L)'
;ARYNNLAFGPVQGTGGSTAIANSWMQLRRAAAAAKEMLVAAAVFEWKVPASEVTVEKGVVRHQKSNRSASFGEFATSASTLPVPQEPRLKKPEDWVYIGKRVPRIDSAEKTTGAAVYAQDVRRPDRLIAVVAHAPMFGAKLRSFEAADAKAVAGVVDVVAIPTGVAVLARDTWSALKGREALRVAWDDSLAEKRSSDAILAEYKQIAQRPGLVALNRGDARRAIAGASKVLEAEFEFPYLAHAPMEPMNGTIARNPDGTIEAWAGFQFQTIEQATVAAILGVTPDRVKLNTLWAGGSFGRRATTTADWIAEAAEILKASGARAPVHLVWTREDDMRGGYYRPMVYHNLRAGLDAAGEILGWEHSIVGKSILIGSPFEAMMVKDGVDATTTEGVADTSYAIPNMRVEAHNAKEGTPVLWWRSVGHSHTAQAMEVFIDEIAQAAGRDPVAYRMALLKDKPRDLGVLRLAAEKAGWGETLPGGRGRGVSVHESFSTHVAMVSDVTVDGANVKVDRVVAAVDCGIPVNPDVIAAQVEGAVGFALSAVLRNRVTLKDGVVQEANFDTFEPTRMSEMPKVEVHIVPSAESPTGIGEPGVPNLAPSISNAVFAATGKRLRSLPLDLAALRGV
;
A
#
# COMPACT_ATOMS: atom_id res chain seq x y z
N ALA A 1 -23.82 5.94 8.09
CA ALA A 1 -24.01 6.29 6.68
C ALA A 1 -24.11 5.00 5.85
N ARG A 2 -24.88 4.97 4.75
CA ARG A 2 -25.15 3.75 3.95
C ARG A 2 -23.96 3.27 3.10
N TYR A 3 -22.89 4.07 3.00
CA TYR A 3 -21.72 3.83 2.15
C TYR A 3 -20.41 3.99 2.93
N ASN A 4 -20.29 3.22 4.01
CA ASN A 4 -19.07 3.15 4.81
C ASN A 4 -18.18 2.00 4.34
N ASN A 5 -16.89 2.13 4.59
CA ASN A 5 -16.04 0.96 4.67
C ASN A 5 -16.35 0.25 6.00
N LEU A 6 -17.13 -0.83 5.94
CA LEU A 6 -17.61 -1.52 7.14
C LEU A 6 -16.46 -2.13 7.94
N ALA A 7 -15.32 -2.40 7.31
CA ALA A 7 -14.11 -2.84 8.01
C ALA A 7 -13.54 -1.74 8.92
N PHE A 8 -13.81 -0.47 8.63
CA PHE A 8 -13.36 0.69 9.42
C PHE A 8 -14.51 1.35 10.20
N GLY A 9 -15.63 0.65 10.37
CA GLY A 9 -16.80 1.16 11.10
C GLY A 9 -17.43 2.40 10.43
N PRO A 10 -17.56 3.54 11.14
CA PRO A 10 -18.18 4.74 10.57
C PRO A 10 -17.27 5.53 9.62
N VAL A 11 -15.99 5.18 9.51
CA VAL A 11 -14.96 5.95 8.79
C VAL A 11 -15.12 5.81 7.27
N GLN A 12 -15.05 6.94 6.58
CA GLN A 12 -14.83 7.02 5.14
C GLN A 12 -13.33 6.97 4.88
N GLY A 13 -12.88 5.87 4.28
CA GLY A 13 -11.49 5.67 3.93
C GLY A 13 -11.24 4.38 3.15
N THR A 14 -10.12 4.33 2.42
CA THR A 14 -9.70 3.16 1.63
C THR A 14 -8.31 2.69 2.04
N GLY A 15 -8.17 1.40 2.37
CA GLY A 15 -6.90 0.78 2.78
C GLY A 15 -7.05 -0.72 3.03
N GLY A 16 -5.94 -1.44 3.25
CA GLY A 16 -5.93 -2.89 3.55
C GLY A 16 -6.57 -3.75 2.47
N SER A 17 -6.52 -3.28 1.22
CA SER A 17 -7.17 -3.89 0.07
C SER A 17 -8.68 -4.19 0.25
N THR A 18 -9.38 -3.48 1.14
CA THR A 18 -10.77 -3.77 1.53
C THR A 18 -11.85 -3.31 0.53
N ALA A 19 -11.53 -2.44 -0.44
CA ALA A 19 -12.53 -1.73 -1.25
C ALA A 19 -13.52 -2.67 -1.98
N ILE A 20 -13.02 -3.67 -2.71
CA ILE A 20 -13.87 -4.65 -3.42
C ILE A 20 -14.56 -5.58 -2.44
N ALA A 21 -13.83 -6.13 -1.47
CA ALA A 21 -14.37 -7.05 -0.47
C ALA A 21 -15.55 -6.44 0.30
N ASN A 22 -15.40 -5.19 0.76
CA ASN A 22 -16.43 -4.44 1.46
C ASN A 22 -17.63 -4.11 0.56
N SER A 23 -17.36 -3.60 -0.65
CA SER A 23 -18.40 -3.03 -1.51
C SER A 23 -19.17 -4.09 -2.32
N TRP A 24 -18.66 -5.33 -2.39
CA TRP A 24 -19.21 -6.40 -3.22
C TRP A 24 -20.71 -6.59 -3.02
N MET A 25 -21.13 -6.87 -1.79
CA MET A 25 -22.55 -7.08 -1.49
C MET A 25 -23.34 -5.78 -1.39
N GLN A 26 -22.72 -4.70 -0.92
CA GLN A 26 -23.35 -3.39 -0.81
C GLN A 26 -23.83 -2.89 -2.18
N LEU A 27 -22.94 -2.86 -3.18
CA LEU A 27 -23.23 -2.37 -4.52
C LEU A 27 -24.17 -3.30 -5.28
N ARG A 28 -24.02 -4.62 -5.14
CA ARG A 28 -24.93 -5.59 -5.79
C ARG A 28 -26.37 -5.47 -5.27
N ARG A 29 -26.56 -5.34 -3.95
CA ARG A 29 -27.89 -5.14 -3.35
C ARG A 29 -28.46 -3.78 -3.75
N ALA A 30 -27.68 -2.72 -3.70
CA ALA A 30 -28.11 -1.39 -4.12
C ALA A 30 -28.55 -1.36 -5.60
N ALA A 31 -27.76 -1.97 -6.50
CA ALA A 31 -28.08 -2.05 -7.91
C ALA A 31 -29.33 -2.90 -8.20
N ALA A 32 -29.51 -4.02 -7.48
CA ALA A 32 -30.69 -4.87 -7.63
C ALA A 32 -31.96 -4.18 -7.12
N ALA A 33 -31.91 -3.51 -5.97
CA ALA A 33 -33.00 -2.69 -5.45
C ALA A 33 -33.39 -1.58 -6.42
N ALA A 34 -32.40 -0.83 -6.94
CA ALA A 34 -32.65 0.22 -7.93
C ALA A 34 -33.32 -0.34 -9.20
N LYS A 35 -32.86 -1.50 -9.69
CA LYS A 35 -33.48 -2.17 -10.84
C LYS A 35 -34.95 -2.53 -10.57
N GLU A 36 -35.25 -3.11 -9.41
CA GLU A 36 -36.63 -3.47 -9.05
C GLU A 36 -37.53 -2.24 -8.94
N MET A 37 -37.04 -1.14 -8.38
CA MET A 37 -37.77 0.13 -8.32
C MET A 37 -38.03 0.72 -9.72
N LEU A 38 -37.05 0.66 -10.62
CA LEU A 38 -37.22 1.07 -12.03
C LEU A 38 -38.24 0.20 -12.77
N VAL A 39 -38.22 -1.12 -12.56
CA VAL A 39 -39.21 -2.04 -13.14
C VAL A 39 -40.61 -1.77 -12.56
N ALA A 40 -40.73 -1.53 -11.26
CA ALA A 40 -41.99 -1.22 -10.61
C ALA A 40 -42.60 0.09 -11.13
N ALA A 41 -41.77 1.12 -11.33
CA ALA A 41 -42.21 2.37 -11.96
C ALA A 41 -42.74 2.14 -13.39
N ALA A 42 -42.02 1.36 -14.20
CA ALA A 42 -42.46 1.01 -15.55
C ALA A 42 -43.75 0.18 -15.58
N VAL A 43 -43.90 -0.78 -14.66
CA VAL A 43 -45.12 -1.58 -14.49
C VAL A 43 -46.31 -0.70 -14.18
N PHE A 44 -46.15 0.25 -13.26
CA PHE A 44 -47.20 1.19 -12.88
C PHE A 44 -47.60 2.08 -14.06
N GLU A 45 -46.63 2.67 -14.74
CA GLU A 45 -46.88 3.59 -15.85
C GLU A 45 -47.46 2.88 -17.07
N TRP A 46 -46.88 1.74 -17.44
CA TRP A 46 -47.28 1.02 -18.65
C TRP A 46 -48.48 0.11 -18.45
N LYS A 47 -48.85 -0.19 -17.19
CA LYS A 47 -49.94 -1.10 -16.81
C LYS A 47 -49.73 -2.51 -17.39
N VAL A 48 -48.52 -3.05 -17.20
CA VAL A 48 -48.10 -4.37 -17.73
C VAL A 48 -47.57 -5.26 -16.60
N PRO A 49 -47.59 -6.60 -16.72
CA PRO A 49 -47.03 -7.47 -15.69
C PRO A 49 -45.51 -7.30 -15.52
N ALA A 50 -45.02 -7.31 -14.28
CA ALA A 50 -43.58 -7.16 -13.99
C ALA A 50 -42.71 -8.25 -14.65
N SER A 51 -43.24 -9.46 -14.79
CA SER A 51 -42.57 -10.58 -15.47
C SER A 51 -42.34 -10.34 -16.97
N GLU A 52 -43.04 -9.38 -17.57
CA GLU A 52 -42.93 -9.05 -18.99
C GLU A 52 -42.00 -7.84 -19.25
N VAL A 53 -41.52 -7.19 -18.18
CA VAL A 53 -40.60 -6.06 -18.25
C VAL A 53 -39.16 -6.54 -18.13
N THR A 54 -38.35 -6.24 -19.14
CA THR A 54 -36.92 -6.56 -19.17
C THR A 54 -36.06 -5.31 -19.00
N VAL A 55 -34.83 -5.51 -18.54
CA VAL A 55 -33.87 -4.42 -18.35
C VAL A 55 -32.54 -4.83 -18.97
N GLU A 56 -32.09 -4.08 -19.97
CA GLU A 56 -30.82 -4.28 -20.64
C GLU A 56 -30.18 -2.92 -20.97
N LYS A 57 -28.88 -2.78 -20.70
CA LYS A 57 -28.05 -1.62 -21.12
C LYS A 57 -28.69 -0.25 -20.81
N GLY A 58 -29.24 -0.10 -19.61
CA GLY A 58 -29.83 1.17 -19.16
C GLY A 58 -31.24 1.44 -19.68
N VAL A 59 -31.87 0.47 -20.34
CA VAL A 59 -33.20 0.59 -20.92
C VAL A 59 -34.14 -0.43 -20.29
N VAL A 60 -35.30 0.04 -19.85
CA VAL A 60 -36.45 -0.78 -19.46
C VAL A 60 -37.29 -1.03 -20.71
N ARG A 61 -37.73 -2.27 -20.96
CA ARG A 61 -38.49 -2.64 -22.16
C ARG A 61 -39.67 -3.55 -21.83
N HIS A 62 -40.76 -3.38 -22.54
CA HIS A 62 -41.90 -4.31 -22.56
C HIS A 62 -42.20 -4.69 -24.01
N GLN A 63 -41.88 -5.93 -24.37
CA GLN A 63 -41.89 -6.38 -25.77
C GLN A 63 -43.30 -6.41 -26.38
N LYS A 64 -44.31 -6.92 -25.64
CA LYS A 64 -45.66 -7.11 -26.19
C LYS A 64 -46.34 -5.81 -26.60
N SER A 65 -46.05 -4.70 -25.90
CA SER A 65 -46.57 -3.37 -26.25
C SER A 65 -45.55 -2.49 -26.99
N ASN A 66 -44.38 -3.04 -27.34
CA ASN A 66 -43.27 -2.33 -27.98
C ASN A 66 -42.89 -1.01 -27.26
N ARG A 67 -42.96 -0.99 -25.93
CA ARG A 67 -42.58 0.18 -25.12
C ARG A 67 -41.16 0.03 -24.60
N SER A 68 -40.44 1.15 -24.55
CA SER A 68 -39.11 1.23 -23.94
C SER A 68 -38.85 2.63 -23.40
N ALA A 69 -38.10 2.70 -22.31
CA ALA A 69 -37.63 3.97 -21.75
C ALA A 69 -36.26 3.76 -21.08
N SER A 70 -35.46 4.82 -21.01
CA SER A 70 -34.20 4.85 -20.27
C SER A 70 -34.44 4.84 -18.76
N PHE A 71 -33.40 4.54 -17.98
CA PHE A 71 -33.46 4.69 -16.52
C PHE A 71 -33.78 6.12 -16.07
N GLY A 72 -33.33 7.13 -16.83
CA GLY A 72 -33.55 8.54 -16.48
C GLY A 72 -35.03 8.92 -16.47
N GLU A 73 -35.81 8.37 -17.41
CA GLU A 73 -37.25 8.63 -17.51
C GLU A 73 -38.03 8.08 -16.30
N PHE A 74 -37.57 6.98 -15.71
CA PHE A 74 -38.17 6.40 -14.50
C PHE A 74 -37.49 6.78 -13.19
N ALA A 75 -36.37 7.52 -13.21
CA ALA A 75 -35.57 7.75 -12.02
C ALA A 75 -36.36 8.46 -10.91
N THR A 76 -37.10 9.52 -11.26
CA THR A 76 -37.90 10.29 -10.30
C THR A 76 -39.03 9.46 -9.69
N SER A 77 -39.82 8.76 -10.51
CA SER A 77 -40.92 7.92 -10.01
C SER A 77 -40.40 6.74 -9.19
N ALA A 78 -39.35 6.07 -9.64
CA ALA A 78 -38.68 5.00 -8.90
C ALA A 78 -38.21 5.50 -7.52
N SER A 79 -37.64 6.71 -7.43
CA SER A 79 -37.11 7.25 -6.17
C SER A 79 -38.16 7.45 -5.05
N THR A 80 -39.44 7.52 -5.40
CA THR A 80 -40.54 7.63 -4.43
C THR A 80 -41.02 6.28 -3.89
N LEU A 81 -40.56 5.17 -4.49
CA LEU A 81 -40.95 3.82 -4.07
C LEU A 81 -40.15 3.37 -2.84
N PRO A 82 -40.72 2.51 -1.99
CA PRO A 82 -39.97 1.90 -0.90
C PRO A 82 -38.78 1.10 -1.44
N VAL A 83 -37.63 1.23 -0.80
CA VAL A 83 -36.42 0.48 -1.19
C VAL A 83 -36.58 -0.99 -0.78
N PRO A 84 -36.51 -1.96 -1.72
CA PRO A 84 -36.54 -3.38 -1.39
C PRO A 84 -35.40 -3.76 -0.44
N GLN A 85 -35.72 -4.45 0.66
CA GLN A 85 -34.71 -4.87 1.65
C GLN A 85 -33.97 -6.15 1.23
N GLU A 86 -34.64 -7.01 0.47
CA GLU A 86 -34.10 -8.29 -0.03
C GLU A 86 -34.26 -8.40 -1.55
N PRO A 87 -33.62 -7.51 -2.32
CA PRO A 87 -33.75 -7.52 -3.78
C PRO A 87 -33.10 -8.77 -4.39
N ARG A 88 -33.68 -9.28 -5.47
CA ARG A 88 -33.16 -10.46 -6.17
C ARG A 88 -31.87 -10.13 -6.92
N LEU A 89 -30.77 -10.70 -6.45
CA LEU A 89 -29.47 -10.57 -7.12
C LEU A 89 -29.41 -11.41 -8.39
N LYS A 90 -28.68 -10.90 -9.40
CA LYS A 90 -28.30 -11.68 -10.59
C LYS A 90 -27.40 -12.85 -10.20
N LYS A 91 -27.67 -14.01 -10.80
CA LYS A 91 -26.80 -15.20 -10.68
C LYS A 91 -25.56 -15.05 -11.56
N PRO A 92 -24.48 -15.82 -11.32
CA PRO A 92 -23.25 -15.75 -12.12
C PRO A 92 -23.46 -15.86 -13.63
N GLU A 93 -24.36 -16.73 -14.07
CA GLU A 93 -24.73 -16.91 -15.47
C GLU A 93 -25.37 -15.67 -16.11
N ASP A 94 -25.95 -14.77 -15.31
CA ASP A 94 -26.58 -13.53 -15.75
C ASP A 94 -25.65 -12.30 -15.70
N TRP A 95 -24.39 -12.50 -15.28
CA TRP A 95 -23.41 -11.42 -15.18
C TRP A 95 -22.91 -11.00 -16.55
N VAL A 96 -23.05 -9.70 -16.84
CA VAL A 96 -22.61 -9.10 -18.11
C VAL A 96 -21.17 -8.59 -18.01
N TYR A 97 -20.79 -8.00 -16.87
CA TYR A 97 -19.48 -7.35 -16.69
C TYR A 97 -18.56 -8.05 -15.70
N ILE A 98 -19.11 -8.70 -14.67
CA ILE A 98 -18.31 -9.40 -13.65
C ILE A 98 -17.65 -10.62 -14.31
N GLY A 99 -16.34 -10.79 -14.10
CA GLY A 99 -15.57 -11.88 -14.72
C GLY A 99 -15.18 -11.60 -16.17
N LYS A 100 -15.47 -10.42 -16.72
CA LYS A 100 -15.13 -10.04 -18.10
C LYS A 100 -14.07 -8.96 -18.13
N ARG A 101 -13.19 -9.00 -19.14
CA ARG A 101 -12.26 -7.90 -19.41
C ARG A 101 -13.05 -6.71 -19.95
N VAL A 102 -13.16 -5.67 -19.15
CA VAL A 102 -13.81 -4.41 -19.52
C VAL A 102 -12.84 -3.25 -19.28
N PRO A 103 -12.73 -2.28 -20.21
CA PRO A 103 -11.91 -1.10 -20.01
C PRO A 103 -12.33 -0.34 -18.76
N ARG A 104 -11.36 0.31 -18.10
CA ARG A 104 -11.69 1.20 -17.00
C ARG A 104 -12.45 2.43 -17.51
N ILE A 105 -13.39 2.90 -16.71
CA ILE A 105 -14.22 4.07 -17.04
C ILE A 105 -13.42 5.39 -17.01
N ASP A 106 -12.30 5.42 -16.31
CA ASP A 106 -11.44 6.59 -16.08
C ASP A 106 -10.24 6.66 -17.05
N SER A 107 -10.14 5.74 -18.03
CA SER A 107 -9.00 5.71 -18.96
C SER A 107 -8.94 6.93 -19.87
N ALA A 108 -10.08 7.36 -20.42
CA ALA A 108 -10.11 8.41 -21.45
C ALA A 108 -9.66 9.78 -20.92
N GLU A 109 -10.12 10.18 -19.74
CA GLU A 109 -9.71 11.46 -19.14
C GLU A 109 -8.23 11.47 -18.73
N LYS A 110 -7.68 10.32 -18.31
CA LYS A 110 -6.27 10.19 -17.92
C LYS A 110 -5.33 10.25 -19.12
N THR A 111 -5.71 9.67 -20.25
CA THR A 111 -4.85 9.64 -21.45
C THR A 111 -4.92 10.92 -22.28
N THR A 112 -5.96 11.74 -22.09
CA THR A 112 -6.13 13.02 -22.78
C THR A 112 -5.64 14.22 -21.97
N GLY A 113 -5.27 14.02 -20.69
CA GLY A 113 -4.92 15.11 -19.78
C GLY A 113 -6.13 15.91 -19.26
N ALA A 114 -7.35 15.39 -19.42
CA ALA A 114 -8.57 16.02 -18.92
C ALA A 114 -8.85 15.71 -17.44
N ALA A 115 -8.23 14.64 -16.90
CA ALA A 115 -8.32 14.29 -15.49
C ALA A 115 -7.76 15.43 -14.62
N VAL A 116 -8.55 15.89 -13.65
CA VAL A 116 -8.16 16.97 -12.73
C VAL A 116 -7.54 16.38 -11.46
N TYR A 117 -6.26 16.67 -11.24
CA TYR A 117 -5.53 16.38 -10.02
C TYR A 117 -5.51 17.60 -9.11
N ALA A 118 -5.03 17.40 -7.88
CA ALA A 118 -4.97 18.45 -6.88
C ALA A 118 -4.07 19.62 -7.33
N GLN A 119 -2.97 19.32 -8.04
CA GLN A 119 -2.08 20.32 -8.65
C GLN A 119 -2.74 21.17 -9.75
N ASP A 120 -3.84 20.70 -10.35
CA ASP A 120 -4.55 21.42 -11.41
C ASP A 120 -5.56 22.42 -10.86
N VAL A 121 -5.87 22.34 -9.56
CA VAL A 121 -6.85 23.22 -8.93
C VAL A 121 -6.39 24.67 -9.02
N ARG A 122 -7.28 25.52 -9.53
CA ARG A 122 -7.10 26.97 -9.60
C ARG A 122 -8.24 27.63 -8.82
N ARG A 123 -7.90 28.64 -8.02
CA ARG A 123 -8.84 29.52 -7.31
C ARG A 123 -8.41 30.97 -7.53
N PRO A 124 -9.36 31.92 -7.60
CA PRO A 124 -9.04 33.35 -7.60
C PRO A 124 -8.19 33.71 -6.39
N ASP A 125 -7.20 34.58 -6.62
CA ASP A 125 -6.32 35.16 -5.59
C ASP A 125 -5.56 34.15 -4.71
N ARG A 126 -5.48 32.88 -5.12
CA ARG A 126 -4.77 31.84 -4.34
C ARG A 126 -3.29 32.16 -4.19
N LEU A 127 -2.73 31.78 -3.05
CA LEU A 127 -1.30 31.79 -2.81
C LEU A 127 -0.75 30.36 -2.86
N ILE A 128 0.38 30.19 -3.54
CA ILE A 128 1.17 28.96 -3.47
C ILE A 128 1.95 28.99 -2.17
N ALA A 129 1.89 27.91 -1.39
CA ALA A 129 2.66 27.74 -0.19
C ALA A 129 3.67 26.60 -0.35
N VAL A 130 4.93 26.88 -0.01
CA VAL A 130 5.98 25.88 0.18
C VAL A 130 6.52 26.03 1.60
N VAL A 131 6.91 24.92 2.22
CA VAL A 131 7.34 24.91 3.63
C VAL A 131 8.84 24.60 3.71
N ALA A 132 9.55 25.33 4.55
CA ALA A 132 10.87 24.92 5.04
C ALA A 132 10.66 24.02 6.26
N HIS A 133 10.84 22.71 6.07
CA HIS A 133 10.78 21.72 7.15
C HIS A 133 12.12 21.58 7.87
N ALA A 134 12.06 21.06 9.09
CA ALA A 134 13.27 20.75 9.85
C ALA A 134 14.07 19.62 9.17
N PRO A 135 15.42 19.66 9.20
CA PRO A 135 16.25 18.67 8.52
C PRO A 135 16.28 17.29 9.22
N MET A 136 15.81 17.21 10.47
CA MET A 136 15.78 16.00 11.28
C MET A 136 14.39 15.80 11.89
N PHE A 137 13.94 14.56 11.98
CA PHE A 137 12.65 14.23 12.59
C PHE A 137 12.64 14.51 14.08
N GLY A 138 11.62 15.22 14.56
CA GLY A 138 11.48 15.62 15.98
C GLY A 138 12.12 16.97 16.31
N ALA A 139 12.89 17.56 15.41
CA ALA A 139 13.35 18.94 15.56
C ALA A 139 12.18 19.93 15.42
N LYS A 140 12.29 21.08 16.10
CA LYS A 140 11.25 22.13 16.11
C LYS A 140 11.83 23.47 15.69
N LEU A 141 10.97 24.33 15.15
CA LEU A 141 11.35 25.71 14.85
C LEU A 141 11.74 26.45 16.14
N ARG A 142 12.96 26.99 16.19
CA ARG A 142 13.42 27.87 17.28
C ARG A 142 13.17 29.33 16.94
N SER A 143 13.63 29.75 15.77
CA SER A 143 13.44 31.11 15.25
C SER A 143 13.66 31.14 13.73
N PHE A 144 13.21 32.19 13.07
CA PHE A 144 13.47 32.42 11.64
C PHE A 144 13.54 33.93 11.33
N GLU A 145 14.28 34.27 10.28
CA GLU A 145 14.35 35.61 9.71
C GLU A 145 13.66 35.63 8.35
N ALA A 146 12.63 36.46 8.22
CA ALA A 146 11.78 36.49 7.02
C ALA A 146 12.15 37.59 6.01
N ALA A 147 13.04 38.52 6.38
CA ALA A 147 13.28 39.75 5.61
C ALA A 147 13.75 39.45 4.17
N ASP A 148 14.75 38.58 4.01
CA ASP A 148 15.29 38.21 2.70
C ASP A 148 14.25 37.48 1.84
N ALA A 149 13.48 36.57 2.46
CA ALA A 149 12.38 35.88 1.78
C ALA A 149 11.28 36.85 1.30
N LYS A 150 10.89 37.83 2.14
CA LYS A 150 9.89 38.85 1.79
C LYS A 150 10.39 39.85 0.73
N ALA A 151 11.71 40.00 0.58
CA ALA A 151 12.30 40.82 -0.47
C ALA A 151 12.24 40.17 -1.86
N VAL A 152 12.01 38.85 -1.94
CA VAL A 152 11.83 38.14 -3.21
C VAL A 152 10.50 38.57 -3.85
N ALA A 153 10.59 39.11 -5.07
CA ALA A 153 9.41 39.53 -5.83
C ALA A 153 8.41 38.37 -5.97
N GLY A 154 7.13 38.64 -5.67
CA GLY A 154 6.06 37.64 -5.73
C GLY A 154 5.77 36.95 -4.40
N VAL A 155 6.68 37.00 -3.41
CA VAL A 155 6.39 36.57 -2.04
C VAL A 155 5.43 37.56 -1.39
N VAL A 156 4.36 37.02 -0.80
CA VAL A 156 3.26 37.76 -0.19
C VAL A 156 3.35 37.71 1.33
N ASP A 157 3.66 36.54 1.89
CA ASP A 157 3.80 36.38 3.33
C ASP A 157 4.75 35.24 3.70
N VAL A 158 5.23 35.28 4.94
CA VAL A 158 6.04 34.22 5.54
C VAL A 158 5.52 34.02 6.95
N VAL A 159 5.06 32.81 7.26
CA VAL A 159 4.41 32.49 8.53
C VAL A 159 5.03 31.25 9.16
N ALA A 160 5.16 31.26 10.49
CA ALA A 160 5.50 30.06 11.24
C ALA A 160 4.28 29.15 11.42
N ILE A 161 4.51 27.85 11.29
CA ILE A 161 3.53 26.79 11.53
C ILE A 161 4.18 25.68 12.38
N PRO A 162 3.41 24.75 12.97
CA PRO A 162 4.00 23.70 13.82
C PRO A 162 5.09 22.86 13.14
N THR A 163 5.00 22.65 11.83
CA THR A 163 5.92 21.82 11.02
C THR A 163 7.10 22.60 10.44
N GLY A 164 7.15 23.93 10.57
CA GLY A 164 8.24 24.74 10.02
C GLY A 164 7.83 26.18 9.67
N VAL A 165 8.39 26.70 8.58
CA VAL A 165 8.11 28.06 8.09
C VAL A 165 7.54 27.99 6.68
N ALA A 166 6.32 28.49 6.49
CA ALA A 166 5.67 28.54 5.19
C ALA A 166 5.94 29.87 4.48
N VAL A 167 6.35 29.80 3.22
CA VAL A 167 6.46 30.94 2.30
C VAL A 167 5.26 30.91 1.38
N LEU A 168 4.45 31.98 1.41
CA LEU A 168 3.29 32.16 0.55
C LEU A 168 3.62 33.16 -0.55
N ALA A 169 3.43 32.76 -1.80
CA ALA A 169 3.70 33.60 -2.96
C ALA A 169 2.62 33.47 -4.04
N ARG A 170 2.68 34.33 -5.05
CA ARG A 170 1.71 34.34 -6.18
C ARG A 170 1.89 33.15 -7.14
N ASP A 171 3.07 32.53 -7.12
CA ASP A 171 3.45 31.42 -7.99
C ASP A 171 4.51 30.55 -7.31
N THR A 172 4.70 29.33 -7.84
CA THR A 172 5.59 28.32 -7.26
C THR A 172 7.06 28.75 -7.27
N TRP A 173 7.51 29.44 -8.32
CA TRP A 173 8.91 29.86 -8.44
C TRP A 173 9.27 30.87 -7.36
N SER A 174 8.44 31.90 -7.20
CA SER A 174 8.60 32.92 -6.16
C SER A 174 8.53 32.32 -4.76
N ALA A 175 7.65 31.33 -4.53
CA ALA A 175 7.55 30.62 -3.25
C ALA A 175 8.85 29.87 -2.93
N LEU A 176 9.39 29.12 -3.90
CA LEU A 176 10.65 28.38 -3.76
C LEU A 176 11.85 29.31 -3.54
N LYS A 177 11.94 30.41 -4.29
CA LYS A 177 13.00 31.41 -4.11
C LYS A 177 12.91 32.13 -2.77
N GLY A 178 11.71 32.45 -2.31
CA GLY A 178 11.51 32.95 -0.95
C GLY A 178 11.96 31.94 0.10
N ARG A 179 11.65 30.65 -0.08
CA ARG A 179 12.09 29.59 0.83
C ARG A 179 13.61 29.42 0.87
N GLU A 180 14.28 29.46 -0.28
CA GLU A 180 15.75 29.42 -0.38
C GLU A 180 16.42 30.60 0.37
N ALA A 181 15.77 31.76 0.40
CA ALA A 181 16.27 32.95 1.09
C ALA A 181 15.97 32.97 2.61
N LEU A 182 15.17 32.03 3.13
CA LEU A 182 14.88 31.96 4.57
C LEU A 182 16.12 31.56 5.37
N ARG A 183 16.31 32.23 6.50
CA ARG A 183 17.27 31.79 7.52
C ARG A 183 16.49 31.23 8.70
N VAL A 184 16.66 29.95 8.99
CA VAL A 184 15.90 29.23 10.02
C VAL A 184 16.84 28.59 11.01
N ALA A 185 16.57 28.78 12.30
CA ALA A 185 17.23 28.07 13.38
C ALA A 185 16.31 26.98 13.92
N TRP A 186 16.83 25.76 14.01
CA TRP A 186 16.11 24.60 14.51
C TRP A 186 16.58 24.25 15.92
N ASP A 187 15.66 23.80 16.75
CA ASP A 187 15.94 23.13 18.01
C ASP A 187 15.87 21.62 17.80
N ASP A 188 17.02 20.95 17.87
CA ASP A 188 17.17 19.52 17.55
C ASP A 188 17.28 18.64 18.80
N SER A 189 17.03 19.19 20.00
CA SER A 189 17.25 18.48 21.28
C SER A 189 16.40 17.21 21.42
N LEU A 190 15.27 17.13 20.71
CA LEU A 190 14.37 15.97 20.68
C LEU A 190 14.41 15.23 19.32
N ALA A 191 15.33 15.60 18.44
CA ALA A 191 15.41 14.99 17.12
C ALA A 191 16.01 13.59 17.18
N GLU A 192 15.62 12.73 16.23
CA GLU A 192 16.38 11.51 15.95
C GLU A 192 17.74 11.90 15.39
N LYS A 193 18.81 11.53 16.08
CA LYS A 193 20.20 11.84 15.70
C LYS A 193 21.00 10.62 15.29
N ARG A 194 20.43 9.42 15.42
CA ARG A 194 21.13 8.18 15.05
C ARG A 194 21.19 8.03 13.52
N SER A 195 22.28 7.41 13.05
CA SER A 195 22.38 6.90 11.68
C SER A 195 21.69 5.54 11.57
N SER A 196 21.28 5.15 10.37
CA SER A 196 20.61 3.87 10.11
C SER A 196 21.39 2.66 10.62
N ASP A 197 22.72 2.65 10.48
CA ASP A 197 23.57 1.56 10.97
C ASP A 197 23.52 1.41 12.50
N ALA A 198 23.40 2.53 13.23
CA ALA A 198 23.29 2.52 14.68
C ALA A 198 21.92 2.00 15.14
N ILE A 199 20.85 2.39 14.44
CA ILE A 199 19.48 1.88 14.67
C ILE A 199 19.43 0.37 14.43
N LEU A 200 20.00 -0.10 13.31
CA LEU A 200 20.03 -1.52 12.98
C LEU A 200 20.86 -2.33 14.00
N ALA A 201 22.00 -1.82 14.44
CA ALA A 201 22.81 -2.47 15.48
C ALA A 201 22.03 -2.62 16.80
N GLU A 202 21.23 -1.62 17.18
CA GLU A 202 20.32 -1.71 18.33
C GLU A 202 19.23 -2.76 18.11
N TYR A 203 18.65 -2.85 16.91
CA TYR A 203 17.61 -3.85 16.60
C TYR A 203 18.15 -5.27 16.73
N LYS A 204 19.39 -5.51 16.28
CA LYS A 204 20.07 -6.80 16.46
C LYS A 204 20.22 -7.16 17.94
N GLN A 205 20.55 -6.19 18.80
CA GLN A 205 20.65 -6.43 20.24
C GLN A 205 19.29 -6.68 20.89
N ILE A 206 18.24 -5.99 20.44
CA ILE A 206 16.86 -6.18 20.93
C ILE A 206 16.39 -7.60 20.63
N ALA A 207 16.64 -8.11 19.42
CA ALA A 207 16.21 -9.44 18.98
C ALA A 207 16.82 -10.60 19.80
N GLN A 208 17.91 -10.36 20.53
CA GLN A 208 18.54 -11.36 21.42
C GLN A 208 17.84 -11.49 22.78
N ARG A 209 16.84 -10.66 23.06
CA ARG A 209 16.08 -10.65 24.32
C ARG A 209 14.69 -11.23 24.07
N PRO A 210 13.99 -11.74 25.11
CA PRO A 210 12.59 -12.14 24.96
C PRO A 210 11.70 -10.98 24.48
N GLY A 211 10.92 -11.22 23.43
CA GLY A 211 9.96 -10.27 22.89
C GLY A 211 8.51 -10.52 23.32
N LEU A 212 7.61 -9.72 22.75
CA LEU A 212 6.17 -9.90 22.90
C LEU A 212 5.73 -11.09 22.04
N VAL A 213 4.98 -12.03 22.62
CA VAL A 213 4.61 -13.26 21.92
C VAL A 213 3.43 -12.98 20.98
N ALA A 214 3.69 -13.00 19.67
CA ALA A 214 2.68 -12.85 18.63
C ALA A 214 2.02 -14.19 18.24
N LEU A 215 2.78 -15.28 18.30
CA LEU A 215 2.30 -16.65 18.09
C LEU A 215 3.08 -17.60 18.99
N ASN A 216 2.38 -18.55 19.59
CA ASN A 216 2.99 -19.69 20.26
C ASN A 216 2.18 -20.97 19.95
N ARG A 217 2.77 -21.87 19.17
CA ARG A 217 2.21 -23.17 18.78
C ARG A 217 3.20 -24.26 19.17
N GLY A 218 2.76 -25.24 19.95
CA GLY A 218 3.65 -26.32 20.43
C GLY A 218 4.81 -25.79 21.27
N ASP A 219 5.94 -26.51 21.25
CA ASP A 219 7.18 -26.13 21.96
C ASP A 219 8.34 -26.04 20.96
N ALA A 220 8.49 -24.86 20.35
CA ALA A 220 9.50 -24.61 19.32
C ALA A 220 10.93 -24.81 19.86
N ARG A 221 11.20 -24.34 21.09
CA ARG A 221 12.54 -24.44 21.71
C ARG A 221 12.97 -25.87 21.90
N ARG A 222 12.08 -26.69 22.48
CA ARG A 222 12.36 -28.12 22.68
C ARG A 222 12.53 -28.84 21.34
N ALA A 223 11.68 -28.53 20.35
CA ALA A 223 11.76 -29.15 19.03
C ALA A 223 13.07 -28.79 18.30
N ILE A 224 13.52 -27.54 18.37
CA ILE A 224 14.80 -27.10 17.79
C ILE A 224 15.98 -27.74 18.52
N ALA A 225 15.94 -27.84 19.86
CA ALA A 225 17.01 -28.45 20.64
C ALA A 225 17.21 -29.95 20.33
N GLY A 226 16.14 -30.65 19.90
CA GLY A 226 16.18 -32.05 19.48
C GLY A 226 16.41 -32.27 17.99
N ALA A 227 16.65 -31.21 17.20
CA ALA A 227 16.76 -31.30 15.76
C ALA A 227 18.09 -31.90 15.30
N SER A 228 18.05 -32.65 14.18
CA SER A 228 19.25 -33.18 13.52
C SER A 228 20.09 -32.07 12.88
N LYS A 229 19.43 -31.00 12.43
CA LYS A 229 20.06 -29.84 11.80
C LYS A 229 19.33 -28.57 12.23
N VAL A 230 20.06 -27.52 12.56
CA VAL A 230 19.51 -26.19 12.84
C VAL A 230 20.00 -25.24 11.75
N LEU A 231 19.06 -24.50 11.16
CA LEU A 231 19.35 -23.39 10.27
C LEU A 231 19.04 -22.08 10.99
N GLU A 232 19.84 -21.06 10.73
CA GLU A 232 19.69 -19.73 11.29
C GLU A 232 19.82 -18.69 10.18
N ALA A 233 19.03 -17.62 10.25
CA ALA A 233 19.03 -16.57 9.26
C ALA A 233 18.71 -15.20 9.88
N GLU A 234 19.31 -14.16 9.32
CA GLU A 234 19.03 -12.77 9.61
C GLU A 234 18.54 -12.07 8.33
N PHE A 235 17.57 -11.17 8.46
CA PHE A 235 17.07 -10.35 7.37
C PHE A 235 16.96 -8.89 7.82
N GLU A 236 17.39 -7.98 6.95
CA GLU A 236 17.41 -6.54 7.23
C GLU A 236 16.63 -5.82 6.13
N PHE A 237 15.80 -4.87 6.54
CA PHE A 237 14.96 -4.08 5.65
C PHE A 237 15.09 -2.61 6.04
N PRO A 238 15.52 -1.72 5.13
CA PRO A 238 15.65 -0.29 5.40
C PRO A 238 14.29 0.38 5.38
N TYR A 239 14.28 1.66 5.72
CA TYR A 239 13.15 2.51 5.41
C TYR A 239 12.91 2.58 3.89
N LEU A 240 11.66 2.74 3.49
CA LEU A 240 11.29 3.06 2.10
C LEU A 240 10.31 4.22 2.06
N ALA A 241 10.58 5.17 1.17
CA ALA A 241 9.58 6.14 0.74
C ALA A 241 8.55 5.47 -0.17
N HIS A 242 7.30 5.95 -0.11
CA HIS A 242 6.24 5.56 -1.05
C HIS A 242 6.45 6.08 -2.46
N ALA A 243 7.12 7.24 -2.56
CA ALA A 243 7.52 7.86 -3.81
C ALA A 243 6.40 8.00 -4.88
N PRO A 244 5.17 8.46 -4.54
CA PRO A 244 4.13 8.70 -5.54
C PRO A 244 4.60 9.72 -6.58
N MET A 245 4.23 9.58 -7.85
CA MET A 245 4.68 10.52 -8.91
C MET A 245 4.26 11.96 -8.63
N GLU A 246 3.07 12.14 -8.07
CA GLU A 246 2.59 13.42 -7.54
C GLU A 246 2.94 13.53 -6.04
N PRO A 247 3.82 14.47 -5.63
CA PRO A 247 4.09 14.75 -4.22
C PRO A 247 2.84 15.25 -3.46
N MET A 248 2.92 15.27 -2.13
CA MET A 248 1.83 15.79 -1.30
C MET A 248 1.49 17.24 -1.66
N ASN A 249 0.20 17.50 -1.86
CA ASN A 249 -0.30 18.80 -2.27
C ASN A 249 -1.81 18.90 -1.99
N GLY A 250 -2.33 20.12 -1.96
CA GLY A 250 -3.75 20.36 -1.79
C GLY A 250 -4.09 21.84 -1.73
N THR A 251 -5.33 22.16 -2.12
CA THR A 251 -5.87 23.52 -1.98
C THR A 251 -6.84 23.57 -0.81
N ILE A 252 -6.79 24.63 0.00
CA ILE A 252 -7.73 24.89 1.09
C ILE A 252 -8.15 26.36 1.09
N ALA A 253 -9.43 26.63 1.34
CA ALA A 253 -9.98 27.97 1.39
C ALA A 253 -11.03 28.10 2.49
N ARG A 254 -11.14 29.31 3.05
CA ARG A 254 -12.27 29.72 3.87
C ARG A 254 -13.19 30.59 3.03
N ASN A 255 -14.46 30.21 2.94
CA ASN A 255 -15.49 30.95 2.24
C ASN A 255 -16.00 32.13 3.11
N PRO A 256 -16.62 33.16 2.50
CA PRO A 256 -17.16 34.30 3.24
C PRO A 256 -18.19 33.95 4.31
N ASP A 257 -18.95 32.87 4.11
CA ASP A 257 -19.94 32.36 5.07
C ASP A 257 -19.31 31.60 6.24
N GLY A 258 -17.98 31.46 6.26
CA GLY A 258 -17.21 30.77 7.29
C GLY A 258 -17.05 29.26 7.08
N THR A 259 -17.57 28.68 5.99
CA THR A 259 -17.30 27.28 5.62
C THR A 259 -15.87 27.12 5.10
N ILE A 260 -15.32 25.91 5.25
CA ILE A 260 -14.01 25.53 4.74
C ILE A 260 -14.21 24.57 3.58
N GLU A 261 -13.47 24.79 2.50
CA GLU A 261 -13.45 23.88 1.36
C GLU A 261 -12.01 23.49 1.03
N ALA A 262 -11.79 22.20 0.81
CA ALA A 262 -10.48 21.66 0.44
C ALA A 262 -10.58 20.74 -0.79
N TRP A 263 -9.51 20.71 -1.59
CA TRP A 263 -9.39 19.91 -2.81
C TRP A 263 -8.05 19.18 -2.81
N ALA A 264 -8.10 17.85 -2.79
CA ALA A 264 -6.91 17.01 -2.82
C ALA A 264 -7.25 15.54 -3.14
N GLY A 265 -6.21 14.73 -3.35
CA GLY A 265 -6.32 13.27 -3.39
C GLY A 265 -6.53 12.66 -2.00
N PHE A 266 -7.68 12.90 -1.37
CA PHE A 266 -8.00 12.40 -0.02
C PHE A 266 -8.18 10.88 0.00
N GLN A 267 -7.63 10.23 1.04
CA GLN A 267 -7.74 8.78 1.19
C GLN A 267 -8.51 8.36 2.46
N PHE A 268 -8.45 9.15 3.54
CA PHE A 268 -9.14 8.95 4.82
C PHE A 268 -10.02 10.16 5.19
N GLN A 269 -11.06 10.40 4.39
CA GLN A 269 -11.86 11.63 4.42
C GLN A 269 -12.36 12.00 5.81
N THR A 270 -12.78 11.02 6.60
CA THR A 270 -13.25 11.28 7.97
C THR A 270 -12.16 11.85 8.88
N ILE A 271 -10.92 11.37 8.76
CA ILE A 271 -9.78 11.87 9.55
C ILE A 271 -9.36 13.24 9.06
N GLU A 272 -9.27 13.43 7.75
CA GLU A 272 -8.85 14.69 7.14
C GLU A 272 -9.86 15.81 7.42
N GLN A 273 -11.17 15.52 7.34
CA GLN A 273 -12.23 16.48 7.64
C GLN A 273 -12.20 16.92 9.10
N ALA A 274 -12.07 15.97 10.02
CA ALA A 274 -12.00 16.24 11.45
C ALA A 274 -10.75 17.06 11.82
N THR A 275 -9.61 16.73 11.21
CA THR A 275 -8.33 17.43 11.45
C THR A 275 -8.41 18.88 10.99
N VAL A 276 -8.89 19.12 9.76
CA VAL A 276 -9.09 20.48 9.22
C VAL A 276 -10.05 21.28 10.10
N ALA A 277 -11.16 20.67 10.53
CA ALA A 277 -12.14 21.31 11.39
C ALA A 277 -11.53 21.76 12.73
N ALA A 278 -10.77 20.86 13.38
CA ALA A 278 -10.10 21.15 14.65
C ALA A 278 -9.09 22.29 14.56
N ILE A 279 -8.24 22.27 13.52
CA ILE A 279 -7.19 23.31 13.33
C ILE A 279 -7.82 24.69 13.13
N LEU A 280 -8.86 24.77 12.29
CA LEU A 280 -9.51 26.02 11.91
C LEU A 280 -10.63 26.46 12.87
N GLY A 281 -10.91 25.68 13.91
CA GLY A 281 -11.90 26.03 14.93
C GLY A 281 -13.35 26.02 14.41
N VAL A 282 -13.67 25.10 13.50
CA VAL A 282 -15.04 24.88 12.98
C VAL A 282 -15.51 23.46 13.30
N THR A 283 -16.79 23.17 13.08
CA THR A 283 -17.33 21.81 13.18
C THR A 283 -17.13 21.04 11.87
N PRO A 284 -17.06 19.69 11.87
CA PRO A 284 -16.84 18.90 10.65
C PRO A 284 -17.86 19.14 9.53
N ASP A 285 -19.13 19.42 9.85
CA ASP A 285 -20.19 19.74 8.88
C ASP A 285 -19.95 21.08 8.13
N ARG A 286 -19.03 21.91 8.63
CA ARG A 286 -18.60 23.16 7.99
C ARG A 286 -17.37 22.97 7.11
N VAL A 287 -16.85 21.74 7.01
CA VAL A 287 -15.69 21.38 6.17
C VAL A 287 -16.15 20.49 5.03
N LYS A 288 -15.98 20.97 3.80
CA LYS A 288 -16.23 20.20 2.58
C LYS A 288 -14.91 19.73 1.97
N LEU A 289 -14.76 18.42 1.81
CA LEU A 289 -13.65 17.81 1.09
C LEU A 289 -14.09 17.44 -0.33
N ASN A 290 -13.38 17.97 -1.33
CA ASN A 290 -13.51 17.57 -2.73
C ASN A 290 -12.37 16.61 -3.07
N THR A 291 -12.66 15.31 -3.02
CA THR A 291 -11.69 14.27 -3.40
C THR A 291 -11.46 14.29 -4.91
N LEU A 292 -10.22 14.52 -5.32
CA LEU A 292 -9.77 14.52 -6.72
C LEU A 292 -8.97 13.25 -7.03
N TRP A 293 -8.57 13.09 -8.31
CA TRP A 293 -7.58 12.09 -8.69
C TRP A 293 -6.26 12.34 -7.95
N ALA A 294 -5.55 11.25 -7.65
CA ALA A 294 -4.22 11.30 -7.03
C ALA A 294 -3.19 10.65 -7.96
N GLY A 295 -2.02 11.27 -8.12
CA GLY A 295 -0.89 10.74 -8.88
C GLY A 295 -0.08 9.70 -8.11
N GLY A 296 -0.79 8.79 -7.43
CA GLY A 296 -0.24 7.79 -6.53
C GLY A 296 -0.50 8.09 -5.05
N SER A 297 -0.45 7.04 -4.24
CA SER A 297 -0.43 7.11 -2.78
C SER A 297 0.49 6.03 -2.24
N PHE A 298 0.23 4.77 -2.63
CA PHE A 298 0.95 3.59 -2.16
C PHE A 298 0.98 3.46 -0.63
N GLY A 299 0.10 4.16 0.08
CA GLY A 299 0.06 4.27 1.54
C GLY A 299 0.22 5.71 2.03
N ARG A 300 1.01 6.55 1.32
CA ARG A 300 1.44 7.89 1.76
C ARG A 300 0.31 8.85 2.10
N ARG A 301 -0.82 8.78 1.39
CA ARG A 301 -1.97 9.70 1.57
C ARG A 301 -2.96 9.23 2.63
N ALA A 302 -2.92 7.95 3.02
CA ALA A 302 -3.67 7.46 4.17
C ALA A 302 -2.81 7.67 5.41
N THR A 303 -2.85 8.86 6.02
CA THR A 303 -2.16 9.11 7.28
C THR A 303 -3.17 9.23 8.42
N THR A 304 -2.79 8.76 9.60
CA THR A 304 -3.64 8.82 10.81
C THR A 304 -3.74 10.24 11.38
N THR A 305 -2.85 11.13 10.95
CA THR A 305 -2.71 12.51 11.39
C THR A 305 -3.13 13.52 10.33
N ALA A 306 -3.44 13.07 9.12
CA ALA A 306 -3.71 13.92 7.96
C ALA A 306 -2.63 15.00 7.74
N ASP A 307 -1.36 14.65 8.04
CA ASP A 307 -0.16 15.51 8.11
C ASP A 307 -0.10 16.62 7.04
N TRP A 308 -0.27 16.26 5.77
CA TRP A 308 -0.12 17.21 4.67
C TRP A 308 -1.28 18.20 4.55
N ILE A 309 -2.53 17.79 4.80
CA ILE A 309 -3.68 18.72 4.77
C ILE A 309 -3.79 19.51 6.08
N ALA A 310 -3.34 18.92 7.20
CA ALA A 310 -3.17 19.63 8.46
C ALA A 310 -2.20 20.81 8.29
N GLU A 311 -1.08 20.60 7.59
CA GLU A 311 -0.14 21.66 7.25
C GLU A 311 -0.80 22.78 6.43
N ALA A 312 -1.56 22.44 5.39
CA ALA A 312 -2.29 23.43 4.60
C ALA A 312 -3.30 24.24 5.47
N ALA A 313 -3.99 23.58 6.40
CA ALA A 313 -4.92 24.22 7.32
C ALA A 313 -4.21 25.15 8.32
N GLU A 314 -3.05 24.75 8.86
CA GLU A 314 -2.25 25.61 9.74
C GLU A 314 -1.71 26.83 9.00
N ILE A 315 -1.31 26.68 7.73
CA ILE A 315 -0.89 27.82 6.89
C ILE A 315 -2.06 28.77 6.65
N LEU A 316 -3.25 28.25 6.32
CA LEU A 316 -4.44 29.06 6.13
C LEU A 316 -4.78 29.84 7.42
N LYS A 317 -4.68 29.20 8.58
CA LYS A 317 -4.87 29.84 9.89
C LYS A 317 -3.84 30.94 10.15
N ALA A 318 -2.56 30.61 10.02
CA ALA A 318 -1.45 31.50 10.34
C ALA A 318 -1.38 32.72 9.41
N SER A 319 -1.79 32.56 8.14
CA SER A 319 -1.93 33.66 7.18
C SER A 319 -3.21 34.50 7.37
N GLY A 320 -4.00 34.23 8.42
CA GLY A 320 -5.25 34.94 8.71
C GLY A 320 -6.38 34.64 7.74
N ALA A 321 -6.30 33.54 7.00
CA ALA A 321 -7.27 33.08 6.02
C ALA A 321 -7.67 34.14 4.97
N ARG A 322 -6.72 35.02 4.61
CA ARG A 322 -6.97 36.14 3.68
C ARG A 322 -7.12 35.73 2.22
N ALA A 323 -6.60 34.56 1.85
CA ALA A 323 -6.65 34.01 0.50
C ALA A 323 -6.68 32.47 0.56
N PRO A 324 -7.18 31.78 -0.48
CA PRO A 324 -6.98 30.35 -0.63
C PRO A 324 -5.49 29.99 -0.63
N VAL A 325 -5.14 28.90 0.04
CA VAL A 325 -3.77 28.37 0.10
C VAL A 325 -3.70 27.11 -0.77
N HIS A 326 -2.71 27.05 -1.64
CA HIS A 326 -2.36 25.86 -2.41
C HIS A 326 -0.99 25.37 -1.95
N LEU A 327 -0.98 24.34 -1.11
CA LEU A 327 0.23 23.71 -0.60
C LEU A 327 0.87 22.84 -1.69
N VAL A 328 2.17 23.02 -1.89
CA VAL A 328 2.99 22.20 -2.79
C VAL A 328 4.21 21.71 -2.03
N TRP A 329 4.30 20.38 -1.84
CA TRP A 329 5.57 19.76 -1.47
C TRP A 329 6.40 19.53 -2.72
N THR A 330 7.69 19.84 -2.65
CA THR A 330 8.65 19.36 -3.64
C THR A 330 8.89 17.86 -3.45
N ARG A 331 9.57 17.22 -4.41
CA ARG A 331 9.95 15.80 -4.25
C ARG A 331 10.84 15.63 -3.01
N GLU A 332 11.77 16.56 -2.81
CA GLU A 332 12.70 16.59 -1.69
C GLU A 332 11.97 16.72 -0.36
N ASP A 333 10.89 17.51 -0.31
CA ASP A 333 10.06 17.63 0.90
C ASP A 333 9.30 16.32 1.16
N ASP A 334 8.70 15.71 0.14
CA ASP A 334 7.99 14.42 0.29
C ASP A 334 8.93 13.27 0.70
N MET A 335 10.16 13.28 0.21
CA MET A 335 11.15 12.27 0.55
C MET A 335 11.80 12.50 1.91
N ARG A 336 12.13 13.74 2.30
CA ARG A 336 12.80 14.04 3.58
C ARG A 336 11.85 14.29 4.75
N GLY A 337 10.71 14.92 4.50
CA GLY A 337 9.69 15.24 5.49
C GLY A 337 8.57 14.20 5.58
N GLY A 338 8.70 13.09 4.85
CA GLY A 338 7.66 12.07 4.70
C GLY A 338 7.60 11.04 5.83
N TYR A 339 6.68 10.10 5.65
CA TYR A 339 6.58 8.86 6.42
C TYR A 339 7.20 7.71 5.61
N TYR A 340 7.81 6.74 6.29
CA TYR A 340 8.43 5.60 5.62
C TYR A 340 7.79 4.26 5.98
N ARG A 341 7.93 3.26 5.09
CA ARG A 341 7.91 1.87 5.55
C ARG A 341 8.92 1.73 6.69
N PRO A 342 8.59 1.14 7.84
CA PRO A 342 9.55 0.93 8.92
C PRO A 342 10.83 0.23 8.44
N MET A 343 11.96 0.58 9.06
CA MET A 343 13.11 -0.32 9.11
C MET A 343 12.71 -1.54 9.96
N VAL A 344 13.06 -2.74 9.52
CA VAL A 344 12.73 -3.98 10.20
C VAL A 344 13.91 -4.93 10.18
N TYR A 345 14.11 -5.63 11.29
CA TYR A 345 15.10 -6.70 11.43
C TYR A 345 14.41 -8.00 11.82
N HIS A 346 14.80 -9.11 11.20
CA HIS A 346 14.35 -10.45 11.57
C HIS A 346 15.52 -11.33 11.97
N ASN A 347 15.33 -12.13 13.02
CA ASN A 347 16.21 -13.24 13.39
C ASN A 347 15.37 -14.54 13.42
N LEU A 348 15.82 -15.55 12.70
CA LEU A 348 15.08 -16.80 12.50
C LEU A 348 15.95 -18.00 12.84
N ARG A 349 15.31 -19.04 13.38
CA ARG A 349 15.93 -20.35 13.60
C ARG A 349 14.92 -21.45 13.28
N ALA A 350 15.32 -22.47 12.54
CA ALA A 350 14.51 -23.64 12.27
C ALA A 350 15.28 -24.93 12.56
N GLY A 351 14.65 -25.84 13.31
CA GLY A 351 15.17 -27.17 13.56
C GLY A 351 14.53 -28.16 12.60
N LEU A 352 15.35 -28.96 11.93
CA LEU A 352 14.95 -29.99 10.97
C LEU A 352 15.26 -31.39 11.50
N ASP A 353 14.40 -32.35 11.18
CA ASP A 353 14.71 -33.76 11.39
C ASP A 353 15.66 -34.32 10.32
N ALA A 354 15.97 -35.62 10.40
CA ALA A 354 16.86 -36.27 9.44
C ALA A 354 16.26 -36.39 8.01
N ALA A 355 14.94 -36.27 7.86
CA ALA A 355 14.25 -36.24 6.57
C ALA A 355 14.12 -34.81 5.99
N GLY A 356 14.56 -33.79 6.74
CA GLY A 356 14.44 -32.39 6.35
C GLY A 356 13.06 -31.79 6.59
N GLU A 357 12.23 -32.41 7.44
CA GLU A 357 10.95 -31.85 7.87
C GLU A 357 11.16 -30.85 9.02
N ILE A 358 10.34 -29.80 9.08
CA ILE A 358 10.45 -28.76 10.11
C ILE A 358 9.89 -29.28 11.43
N LEU A 359 10.76 -29.44 12.43
CA LEU A 359 10.39 -29.77 13.80
C LEU A 359 9.97 -28.53 14.59
N GLY A 360 10.73 -27.44 14.47
CA GLY A 360 10.50 -26.23 15.24
C GLY A 360 10.98 -24.97 14.54
N TRP A 361 10.33 -23.85 14.83
CA TRP A 361 10.63 -22.53 14.25
C TRP A 361 10.56 -21.44 15.32
N GLU A 362 11.60 -20.63 15.43
CA GLU A 362 11.63 -19.40 16.21
C GLU A 362 11.87 -18.21 15.29
N HIS A 363 11.12 -17.12 15.51
CA HIS A 363 11.21 -15.90 14.70
C HIS A 363 11.07 -14.67 15.61
N SER A 364 12.11 -13.86 15.72
CA SER A 364 12.04 -12.54 16.35
C SER A 364 12.00 -11.45 15.28
N ILE A 365 11.06 -10.52 15.41
CA ILE A 365 10.86 -9.38 14.50
C ILE A 365 10.98 -8.09 15.29
N VAL A 366 11.89 -7.21 14.88
CA VAL A 366 12.13 -5.91 15.53
C VAL A 366 11.85 -4.80 14.54
N GLY A 367 10.95 -3.89 14.91
CA GLY A 367 10.62 -2.73 14.09
C GLY A 367 9.78 -1.72 14.87
N LYS A 368 9.72 -0.47 14.39
CA LYS A 368 8.81 0.52 14.96
C LYS A 368 7.38 0.23 14.51
N SER A 369 6.47 0.14 15.48
CA SER A 369 5.03 -0.03 15.22
C SER A 369 4.46 1.18 14.46
N ILE A 370 3.58 0.90 13.48
CA ILE A 370 2.82 1.91 12.76
C ILE A 370 1.45 2.18 13.41
N LEU A 371 1.02 1.31 14.35
CA LEU A 371 -0.30 1.37 14.97
C LEU A 371 -0.31 1.91 16.41
N ILE A 372 0.74 1.68 17.19
CA ILE A 372 0.84 2.18 18.57
C ILE A 372 0.89 3.71 18.55
N GLY A 373 0.02 4.34 19.34
CA GLY A 373 -0.22 5.78 19.37
C GLY A 373 -1.20 6.28 18.29
N SER A 374 -1.74 5.41 17.44
CA SER A 374 -2.69 5.77 16.40
C SER A 374 -4.15 5.51 16.82
N PRO A 375 -5.14 6.11 16.13
CA PRO A 375 -6.56 5.79 16.34
C PRO A 375 -6.93 4.31 16.12
N PHE A 376 -6.06 3.52 15.48
CA PHE A 376 -6.28 2.10 15.21
C PHE A 376 -5.71 1.18 16.31
N GLU A 377 -4.95 1.71 17.27
CA GLU A 377 -4.25 0.91 18.30
C GLU A 377 -5.18 -0.06 19.01
N ALA A 378 -6.29 0.44 19.56
CA ALA A 378 -7.23 -0.36 20.34
C ALA A 378 -7.87 -1.53 19.57
N MET A 379 -7.91 -1.45 18.24
CA MET A 379 -8.53 -2.47 17.38
C MET A 379 -7.52 -3.51 16.87
N MET A 380 -6.27 -3.10 16.69
CA MET A 380 -5.28 -3.82 15.89
C MET A 380 -4.00 -4.17 16.67
N VAL A 381 -3.79 -3.60 17.86
CA VAL A 381 -2.71 -3.98 18.78
C VAL A 381 -3.29 -4.82 19.91
N LYS A 382 -2.79 -6.05 20.08
CA LYS A 382 -3.26 -6.99 21.11
C LYS A 382 -2.07 -7.44 21.94
N ASP A 383 -2.19 -7.35 23.27
CA ASP A 383 -1.11 -7.69 24.20
C ASP A 383 0.23 -6.98 23.88
N GLY A 384 0.12 -5.75 23.35
CA GLY A 384 1.25 -4.93 22.91
C GLY A 384 1.83 -5.31 21.53
N VAL A 385 1.36 -6.40 20.90
CA VAL A 385 1.78 -6.81 19.56
C VAL A 385 1.00 -6.04 18.50
N ASP A 386 1.73 -5.30 17.67
CA ASP A 386 1.21 -4.73 16.42
C ASP A 386 1.07 -5.85 15.37
N ALA A 387 -0.17 -6.21 15.03
CA ALA A 387 -0.44 -7.30 14.09
C ALA A 387 0.19 -7.08 12.71
N THR A 388 0.36 -5.82 12.28
CA THR A 388 0.96 -5.48 10.99
C THR A 388 2.47 -5.70 10.96
N THR A 389 3.12 -5.87 12.11
CA THR A 389 4.55 -6.23 12.18
C THR A 389 4.77 -7.73 11.93
N THR A 390 3.76 -8.56 12.22
CA THR A 390 3.89 -10.03 12.21
C THR A 390 3.02 -10.73 11.17
N GLU A 391 2.19 -9.99 10.43
CA GLU A 391 1.31 -10.52 9.38
C GLU A 391 2.10 -11.27 8.29
N GLY A 392 1.57 -12.39 7.82
CA GLY A 392 2.25 -13.33 6.93
C GLY A 392 3.18 -14.32 7.63
N VAL A 393 3.59 -14.06 8.88
CA VAL A 393 4.42 -14.97 9.69
C VAL A 393 3.57 -15.63 10.78
N ALA A 394 2.94 -14.83 11.65
CA ALA A 394 2.15 -15.34 12.78
C ALA A 394 0.88 -16.11 12.32
N ASP A 395 0.36 -15.76 11.16
CA ASP A 395 -0.79 -16.36 10.50
C ASP A 395 -0.40 -17.17 9.24
N THR A 396 0.86 -17.62 9.15
CA THR A 396 1.37 -18.36 7.99
C THR A 396 0.50 -19.57 7.61
N SER A 397 0.33 -19.76 6.30
CA SER A 397 -0.35 -20.94 5.75
C SER A 397 0.46 -22.23 5.86
N TYR A 398 1.78 -22.14 6.06
CA TYR A 398 2.62 -23.34 6.16
C TYR A 398 2.33 -24.15 7.43
N ALA A 399 2.19 -25.47 7.25
CA ALA A 399 2.01 -26.41 8.34
C ALA A 399 3.32 -26.62 9.13
N ILE A 400 3.62 -25.70 10.05
CA ILE A 400 4.75 -25.78 10.99
C ILE A 400 4.22 -26.23 12.36
N PRO A 401 4.66 -27.37 12.91
CA PRO A 401 4.07 -27.98 14.09
C PRO A 401 4.41 -27.24 15.39
N ASN A 402 5.66 -26.82 15.55
CA ASN A 402 6.11 -26.05 16.70
C ASN A 402 6.66 -24.70 16.23
N MET A 403 5.99 -23.61 16.56
CA MET A 403 6.34 -22.28 16.06
C MET A 403 6.16 -21.22 17.15
N ARG A 404 7.17 -20.38 17.32
CA ARG A 404 7.15 -19.23 18.21
C ARG A 404 7.55 -17.98 17.44
N VAL A 405 6.69 -16.96 17.47
CA VAL A 405 6.93 -15.67 16.84
C VAL A 405 6.89 -14.61 17.93
N GLU A 406 7.96 -13.82 17.99
CA GLU A 406 8.11 -12.70 18.91
C GLU A 406 8.24 -11.40 18.13
N ALA A 407 7.64 -10.34 18.67
CA ALA A 407 7.72 -8.99 18.14
C ALA A 407 8.32 -8.04 19.17
N HIS A 408 9.06 -7.05 18.70
CA HIS A 408 9.62 -5.98 19.52
C HIS A 408 9.28 -4.63 18.91
N ASN A 409 8.58 -3.80 19.69
CA ASN A 409 8.25 -2.42 19.31
C ASN A 409 9.46 -1.52 19.56
N ALA A 410 10.24 -1.28 18.52
CA ALA A 410 11.39 -0.39 18.59
C ALA A 410 10.99 1.08 18.77
N LYS A 411 11.88 1.86 19.39
CA LYS A 411 11.68 3.29 19.65
C LYS A 411 12.67 4.15 18.85
N GLU A 412 12.12 5.04 18.03
CA GLU A 412 12.90 5.96 17.21
C GLU A 412 12.06 7.19 16.82
N GLY A 413 12.72 8.30 16.53
CA GLY A 413 12.06 9.54 16.14
C GLY A 413 11.58 9.57 14.68
N THR A 414 12.10 8.67 13.84
CA THR A 414 11.70 8.55 12.43
C THR A 414 10.22 8.20 12.28
N PRO A 415 9.40 8.98 11.56
CA PRO A 415 7.99 8.68 11.34
C PRO A 415 7.82 7.51 10.37
N VAL A 416 6.91 6.60 10.70
CA VAL A 416 6.64 5.40 9.91
C VAL A 416 5.16 5.26 9.58
N LEU A 417 4.87 4.65 8.44
CA LEU A 417 3.53 4.43 7.91
C LEU A 417 3.52 3.13 7.10
N TRP A 418 2.32 2.56 6.93
CA TRP A 418 2.13 1.50 5.95
C TRP A 418 2.63 1.94 4.57
N TRP A 419 3.43 1.07 3.95
CA TRP A 419 3.80 1.11 2.54
C TRP A 419 3.02 0.01 1.83
N ARG A 420 2.77 0.10 0.53
CA ARG A 420 1.90 -0.86 -0.19
C ARG A 420 2.29 -2.31 0.13
N SER A 421 1.36 -3.08 0.71
CA SER A 421 1.52 -4.41 1.32
C SER A 421 2.01 -4.47 2.77
N VAL A 422 2.01 -3.34 3.48
CA VAL A 422 2.24 -3.19 4.91
C VAL A 422 3.39 -4.07 5.42
N GLY A 423 3.17 -4.97 6.37
CA GLY A 423 4.18 -5.89 6.92
C GLY A 423 4.54 -7.04 5.97
N HIS A 424 3.60 -7.45 5.11
CA HIS A 424 3.86 -8.45 4.07
C HIS A 424 5.03 -8.07 3.14
N SER A 425 5.40 -6.78 3.07
CA SER A 425 6.56 -6.32 2.30
C SER A 425 7.92 -6.81 2.82
N HIS A 426 8.03 -7.19 4.09
CA HIS A 426 9.25 -7.74 4.69
C HIS A 426 9.06 -9.18 5.18
N THR A 427 7.88 -9.54 5.69
CA THR A 427 7.62 -10.89 6.20
C THR A 427 7.63 -11.96 5.12
N ALA A 428 7.12 -11.67 3.92
CA ALA A 428 7.13 -12.62 2.80
C ALA A 428 8.57 -12.93 2.34
N GLN A 429 9.46 -11.92 2.26
CA GLN A 429 10.88 -12.14 1.96
C GLN A 429 11.52 -13.08 2.99
N ALA A 430 11.34 -12.79 4.28
CA ALA A 430 11.93 -13.60 5.35
C ALA A 430 11.41 -15.05 5.35
N MET A 431 10.10 -15.23 5.23
CA MET A 431 9.47 -16.56 5.21
C MET A 431 9.89 -17.35 3.97
N GLU A 432 9.71 -16.79 2.79
CA GLU A 432 9.86 -17.53 1.53
C GLU A 432 11.31 -17.84 1.19
N VAL A 433 12.24 -16.95 1.51
CA VAL A 433 13.67 -17.25 1.33
C VAL A 433 14.12 -18.31 2.35
N PHE A 434 13.66 -18.26 3.59
CA PHE A 434 14.07 -19.24 4.59
C PHE A 434 13.44 -20.62 4.35
N ILE A 435 12.20 -20.69 3.87
CA ILE A 435 11.58 -21.94 3.38
C ILE A 435 12.37 -22.52 2.20
N ASP A 436 12.88 -21.68 1.30
CA ASP A 436 13.74 -22.13 0.20
C ASP A 436 15.07 -22.69 0.73
N GLU A 437 15.71 -22.03 1.70
CA GLU A 437 16.93 -22.54 2.35
C GLU A 437 16.70 -23.89 3.07
N ILE A 438 15.53 -24.06 3.72
CA ILE A 438 15.14 -25.32 4.34
C ILE A 438 14.96 -26.41 3.28
N ALA A 439 14.28 -26.11 2.17
CA ALA A 439 14.11 -27.06 1.07
C ALA A 439 15.46 -27.52 0.50
N GLN A 440 16.39 -26.57 0.31
CA GLN A 440 17.77 -26.87 -0.11
C GLN A 440 18.52 -27.73 0.91
N ALA A 441 18.42 -27.40 2.20
CA ALA A 441 19.03 -28.17 3.28
C ALA A 441 18.47 -29.60 3.40
N ALA A 442 17.21 -29.79 2.99
CA ALA A 442 16.54 -31.09 2.87
C ALA A 442 16.84 -31.82 1.56
N GLY A 443 17.54 -31.20 0.60
CA GLY A 443 17.78 -31.76 -0.74
C GLY A 443 16.51 -31.96 -1.55
N ARG A 444 15.48 -31.12 -1.32
CA ARG A 444 14.16 -31.22 -1.96
C ARG A 444 13.90 -30.04 -2.88
N ASP A 445 13.19 -30.31 -3.97
CA ASP A 445 12.70 -29.26 -4.86
C ASP A 445 11.84 -28.24 -4.08
N PRO A 446 12.09 -26.92 -4.23
CA PRO A 446 11.45 -25.91 -3.42
C PRO A 446 9.96 -25.70 -3.71
N VAL A 447 9.46 -26.08 -4.91
CA VAL A 447 8.01 -26.09 -5.19
C VAL A 447 7.36 -27.27 -4.49
N ALA A 448 7.93 -28.47 -4.64
CA ALA A 448 7.44 -29.69 -3.99
C ALA A 448 7.46 -29.58 -2.45
N TYR A 449 8.49 -28.95 -1.89
CA TYR A 449 8.60 -28.70 -0.45
C TYR A 449 7.47 -27.80 0.06
N ARG A 450 7.23 -26.66 -0.60
CA ARG A 450 6.11 -25.77 -0.29
C ARG A 450 4.76 -26.46 -0.42
N MET A 451 4.56 -27.26 -1.48
CA MET A 451 3.32 -28.00 -1.68
C MET A 451 3.05 -28.99 -0.55
N ALA A 452 4.07 -29.64 0.00
CA ALA A 452 3.91 -30.54 1.15
C ALA A 452 3.46 -29.78 2.41
N LEU A 453 4.07 -28.62 2.67
CA LEU A 453 3.71 -27.77 3.81
C LEU A 453 2.33 -27.10 3.66
N LEU A 454 1.83 -26.95 2.43
CA LEU A 454 0.56 -26.31 2.09
C LEU A 454 -0.56 -27.31 1.77
N LYS A 455 -0.38 -28.60 2.06
CA LYS A 455 -1.32 -29.68 1.65
C LYS A 455 -2.80 -29.41 2.00
N ASP A 456 -3.04 -28.71 3.12
CA ASP A 456 -4.37 -28.38 3.65
C ASP A 456 -4.84 -26.96 3.26
N LYS A 457 -4.14 -26.31 2.32
CA LYS A 457 -4.36 -24.93 1.87
C LYS A 457 -4.61 -24.89 0.36
N PRO A 458 -5.82 -25.25 -0.10
CA PRO A 458 -6.10 -25.48 -1.52
C PRO A 458 -5.90 -24.24 -2.41
N ARG A 459 -6.15 -23.03 -1.90
CA ARG A 459 -5.96 -21.78 -2.67
C ARG A 459 -4.47 -21.45 -2.85
N ASP A 460 -3.67 -21.56 -1.80
CA ASP A 460 -2.21 -21.42 -1.87
C ASP A 460 -1.59 -22.46 -2.82
N LEU A 461 -2.03 -23.73 -2.72
CA LEU A 461 -1.61 -24.78 -3.65
C LEU A 461 -2.04 -24.49 -5.10
N GLY A 462 -3.25 -23.96 -5.28
CA GLY A 462 -3.79 -23.63 -6.61
C GLY A 462 -2.93 -22.60 -7.32
N VAL A 463 -2.58 -21.50 -6.64
CA VAL A 463 -1.69 -20.48 -7.20
C VAL A 463 -0.27 -20.99 -7.39
N LEU A 464 0.30 -21.72 -6.42
CA LEU A 464 1.66 -22.26 -6.52
C LEU A 464 1.80 -23.22 -7.71
N ARG A 465 0.87 -24.15 -7.88
CA ARG A 465 0.86 -25.10 -9.01
C ARG A 465 0.73 -24.36 -10.34
N LEU A 466 -0.21 -23.42 -10.44
CA LEU A 466 -0.44 -22.68 -11.68
C LEU A 466 0.79 -21.84 -12.08
N ALA A 467 1.41 -21.15 -11.12
CA ALA A 467 2.62 -20.37 -11.38
C ALA A 467 3.78 -21.27 -11.82
N ALA A 468 4.01 -22.39 -11.13
CA ALA A 468 5.07 -23.34 -11.48
C ALA A 468 4.84 -23.97 -12.87
N GLU A 469 3.62 -24.38 -13.19
CA GLU A 469 3.25 -24.91 -14.52
C GLU A 469 3.51 -23.87 -15.62
N LYS A 470 3.02 -22.64 -15.46
CA LYS A 470 3.13 -21.58 -16.48
C LYS A 470 4.54 -21.05 -16.66
N ALA A 471 5.37 -21.16 -15.62
CA ALA A 471 6.78 -20.85 -15.71
C ALA A 471 7.61 -21.96 -16.38
N GLY A 472 7.07 -23.17 -16.52
CA GLY A 472 7.86 -24.33 -16.97
C GLY A 472 8.83 -24.81 -15.88
N TRP A 473 8.40 -24.81 -14.61
CA TRP A 473 9.24 -25.26 -13.50
C TRP A 473 9.76 -26.69 -13.74
N GLY A 474 11.05 -26.92 -13.50
CA GLY A 474 11.75 -28.17 -13.81
C GLY A 474 12.48 -28.17 -15.16
N GLU A 475 12.20 -27.21 -16.05
CA GLU A 475 13.02 -27.00 -17.25
C GLU A 475 14.42 -26.49 -16.90
N THR A 476 15.43 -26.95 -17.64
CA THR A 476 16.81 -26.48 -17.48
C THR A 476 16.98 -25.10 -18.09
N LEU A 477 17.56 -24.16 -17.33
CA LEU A 477 17.91 -22.84 -17.82
C LEU A 477 19.36 -22.78 -18.34
N PRO A 478 19.67 -21.88 -19.29
CA PRO A 478 21.05 -21.59 -19.68
C PRO A 478 21.92 -21.16 -18.48
N GLY A 479 23.24 -21.34 -18.60
CA GLY A 479 24.19 -20.90 -17.57
C GLY A 479 24.10 -19.40 -17.28
N GLY A 480 24.33 -19.02 -16.02
CA GLY A 480 24.17 -17.64 -15.54
C GLY A 480 22.70 -17.21 -15.33
N ARG A 481 21.74 -18.13 -15.53
CA ARG A 481 20.33 -17.89 -15.23
C ARG A 481 19.84 -18.75 -14.08
N GLY A 482 18.87 -18.22 -13.35
CA GLY A 482 18.22 -18.92 -12.25
C GLY A 482 16.74 -18.66 -12.25
N ARG A 483 16.01 -19.59 -11.62
CA ARG A 483 14.57 -19.55 -11.46
C ARG A 483 14.24 -19.72 -9.99
N GLY A 484 13.43 -18.82 -9.44
CA GLY A 484 13.04 -18.82 -8.04
C GLY A 484 11.54 -18.69 -7.87
N VAL A 485 11.00 -19.32 -6.84
CA VAL A 485 9.57 -19.36 -6.55
C VAL A 485 9.26 -18.77 -5.19
N SER A 486 8.07 -18.19 -5.06
CA SER A 486 7.45 -17.85 -3.79
C SER A 486 5.93 -18.01 -3.85
N VAL A 487 5.31 -18.22 -2.69
CA VAL A 487 3.85 -18.18 -2.51
C VAL A 487 3.50 -17.51 -1.18
N HIS A 488 2.54 -16.58 -1.20
CA HIS A 488 2.19 -15.80 -0.02
C HIS A 488 0.72 -15.36 -0.07
N GLU A 489 0.03 -15.51 1.06
CA GLU A 489 -1.31 -14.94 1.27
C GLU A 489 -1.18 -13.55 1.91
N SER A 490 -1.88 -12.56 1.35
CA SER A 490 -2.04 -11.25 1.98
C SER A 490 -3.42 -10.70 1.67
N PHE A 491 -4.08 -10.08 2.67
CA PHE A 491 -5.42 -9.51 2.52
C PHE A 491 -6.45 -10.50 1.93
N SER A 492 -6.35 -11.78 2.32
CA SER A 492 -7.19 -12.90 1.84
C SER A 492 -7.08 -13.23 0.34
N THR A 493 -6.08 -12.66 -0.33
CA THR A 493 -5.68 -13.02 -1.70
C THR A 493 -4.40 -13.83 -1.67
N HIS A 494 -4.40 -14.93 -2.44
CA HIS A 494 -3.26 -15.82 -2.57
C HIS A 494 -2.52 -15.49 -3.86
N VAL A 495 -1.21 -15.33 -3.78
CA VAL A 495 -0.35 -15.06 -4.94
C VAL A 495 0.86 -15.96 -4.88
N ALA A 496 1.23 -16.53 -6.03
CA ALA A 496 2.53 -17.16 -6.24
C ALA A 496 3.26 -16.47 -7.39
N MET A 497 4.56 -16.31 -7.27
CA MET A 497 5.41 -15.79 -8.35
C MET A 497 6.58 -16.73 -8.61
N VAL A 498 6.90 -16.89 -9.90
CA VAL A 498 8.14 -17.50 -10.36
C VAL A 498 8.91 -16.46 -11.17
N SER A 499 10.14 -16.18 -10.78
CA SER A 499 11.00 -15.19 -11.41
C SER A 499 12.18 -15.87 -12.10
N ASP A 500 12.42 -15.52 -13.37
CA ASP A 500 13.63 -15.87 -14.11
C ASP A 500 14.58 -14.67 -14.07
N VAL A 501 15.83 -14.92 -13.67
CA VAL A 501 16.87 -13.89 -13.61
C VAL A 501 18.10 -14.31 -14.40
N THR A 502 18.78 -13.33 -15.00
CA THR A 502 20.14 -13.45 -15.50
C THR A 502 21.07 -12.71 -14.55
N VAL A 503 22.16 -13.36 -14.15
CA VAL A 503 23.19 -12.81 -13.26
C VAL A 503 24.53 -12.80 -14.00
N ASP A 504 25.18 -11.64 -14.02
CA ASP A 504 26.54 -11.43 -14.49
C ASP A 504 27.31 -10.59 -13.47
N GLY A 505 28.05 -11.24 -12.57
CA GLY A 505 28.65 -10.60 -11.41
C GLY A 505 27.62 -9.83 -10.58
N ALA A 506 27.83 -8.52 -10.40
CA ALA A 506 26.91 -7.64 -9.68
C ALA A 506 25.70 -7.16 -10.51
N ASN A 507 25.62 -7.51 -11.79
CA ASN A 507 24.50 -7.15 -12.64
C ASN A 507 23.43 -8.24 -12.59
N VAL A 508 22.29 -7.93 -11.95
CA VAL A 508 21.12 -8.81 -11.90
C VAL A 508 20.02 -8.21 -12.74
N LYS A 509 19.58 -8.95 -13.76
CA LYS A 509 18.43 -8.62 -14.59
C LYS A 509 17.31 -9.60 -14.31
N VAL A 510 16.12 -9.08 -13.98
CA VAL A 510 14.90 -9.88 -13.94
C VAL A 510 14.35 -9.94 -15.37
N ASP A 511 14.33 -11.13 -15.96
CA ASP A 511 13.93 -11.31 -17.35
C ASP A 511 12.42 -11.50 -17.48
N ARG A 512 11.85 -12.31 -16.56
CA ARG A 512 10.44 -12.71 -16.62
C ARG A 512 9.90 -12.96 -15.21
N VAL A 513 8.65 -12.59 -14.99
CA VAL A 513 7.88 -12.91 -13.77
C VAL A 513 6.57 -13.56 -14.20
N VAL A 514 6.33 -14.79 -13.77
CA VAL A 514 5.05 -15.49 -13.93
C VAL A 514 4.33 -15.44 -12.60
N ALA A 515 3.17 -14.79 -12.56
CA ALA A 515 2.35 -14.64 -11.37
C ALA A 515 1.04 -15.41 -11.52
N ALA A 516 0.68 -16.19 -10.51
CA ALA A 516 -0.65 -16.76 -10.37
C ALA A 516 -1.38 -16.12 -9.17
N VAL A 517 -2.66 -15.79 -9.35
CA VAL A 517 -3.45 -15.07 -8.34
C VAL A 517 -4.82 -15.72 -8.15
N ASP A 518 -5.21 -15.92 -6.89
CA ASP A 518 -6.57 -16.23 -6.48
C ASP A 518 -7.06 -15.14 -5.52
N CYS A 519 -7.91 -14.23 -6.04
CA CYS A 519 -8.58 -13.19 -5.27
C CYS A 519 -10.09 -13.43 -5.14
N GLY A 520 -10.54 -14.68 -5.25
CA GLY A 520 -11.96 -15.04 -5.32
C GLY A 520 -12.54 -14.76 -6.71
N ILE A 521 -13.84 -14.47 -6.80
CA ILE A 521 -14.48 -14.09 -8.08
C ILE A 521 -13.72 -12.92 -8.72
N PRO A 522 -13.15 -13.09 -9.93
CA PRO A 522 -12.35 -12.05 -10.56
C PRO A 522 -13.24 -10.97 -11.16
N VAL A 523 -13.56 -9.92 -10.40
CA VAL A 523 -14.55 -8.91 -10.80
C VAL A 523 -14.23 -8.28 -12.15
N ASN A 524 -13.00 -7.80 -12.33
CA ASN A 524 -12.47 -7.37 -13.63
C ASN A 524 -11.06 -7.96 -13.81
N PRO A 525 -10.90 -9.03 -14.60
CA PRO A 525 -9.61 -9.69 -14.85
C PRO A 525 -8.52 -8.75 -15.36
N ASP A 526 -8.88 -7.71 -16.12
CA ASP A 526 -7.91 -6.76 -16.68
C ASP A 526 -7.29 -5.86 -15.60
N VAL A 527 -8.12 -5.39 -14.66
CA VAL A 527 -7.64 -4.59 -13.52
C VAL A 527 -6.82 -5.43 -12.55
N ILE A 528 -7.17 -6.71 -12.38
CA ILE A 528 -6.38 -7.66 -11.57
C ILE A 528 -4.98 -7.81 -12.18
N ALA A 529 -4.89 -8.07 -13.50
CA ALA A 529 -3.61 -8.17 -14.20
C ALA A 529 -2.78 -6.88 -14.06
N ALA A 530 -3.37 -5.73 -14.35
CA ALA A 530 -2.69 -4.43 -14.24
C ALA A 530 -2.20 -4.13 -12.82
N GLN A 531 -2.91 -4.57 -11.78
CA GLN A 531 -2.51 -4.39 -10.39
C GLN A 531 -1.29 -5.23 -10.01
N VAL A 532 -1.17 -6.45 -10.55
CA VAL A 532 -0.03 -7.35 -10.35
C VAL A 532 1.17 -6.85 -11.17
N GLU A 533 0.98 -6.49 -12.43
CA GLU A 533 2.02 -5.88 -13.28
C GLU A 533 2.58 -4.60 -12.63
N GLY A 534 1.70 -3.72 -12.16
CA GLY A 534 2.09 -2.51 -11.44
C GLY A 534 2.73 -2.80 -10.07
N ALA A 535 2.45 -3.94 -9.44
CA ALA A 535 3.14 -4.36 -8.22
C ALA A 535 4.58 -4.81 -8.51
N VAL A 536 4.79 -5.55 -9.60
CA VAL A 536 6.13 -5.93 -10.07
C VAL A 536 6.96 -4.67 -10.36
N GLY A 537 6.44 -3.73 -11.15
CA GLY A 537 7.14 -2.49 -11.46
C GLY A 537 7.44 -1.64 -10.22
N PHE A 538 6.48 -1.53 -9.30
CA PHE A 538 6.63 -0.77 -8.05
C PHE A 538 7.72 -1.36 -7.14
N ALA A 539 7.70 -2.67 -6.91
CA ALA A 539 8.57 -3.30 -5.93
C ALA A 539 9.98 -3.61 -6.46
N LEU A 540 10.19 -3.71 -7.79
CA LEU A 540 11.48 -4.09 -8.36
C LEU A 540 12.64 -3.19 -7.92
N SER A 541 12.43 -1.87 -7.90
CA SER A 541 13.42 -0.92 -7.38
C SER A 541 13.72 -1.10 -5.89
N ALA A 542 12.72 -1.40 -5.06
CA ALA A 542 12.89 -1.76 -3.63
C ALA A 542 13.65 -3.06 -3.42
N VAL A 543 13.52 -4.02 -4.35
CA VAL A 543 14.32 -5.25 -4.33
C VAL A 543 15.76 -4.97 -4.69
N LEU A 544 16.02 -4.13 -5.70
CA LEU A 544 17.36 -4.01 -6.29
C LEU A 544 18.20 -2.84 -5.75
N ARG A 545 17.60 -1.72 -5.31
CA ARG A 545 18.39 -0.52 -4.97
C ARG A 545 17.78 0.46 -3.97
N ASN A 546 16.45 0.59 -3.89
CA ASN A 546 15.81 1.64 -3.10
C ASN A 546 15.95 1.38 -1.60
N ARG A 547 16.27 2.46 -0.90
CA ARG A 547 16.37 2.55 0.56
C ARG A 547 16.34 4.03 0.93
N VAL A 548 15.79 4.34 2.09
CA VAL A 548 16.02 5.62 2.76
C VAL A 548 16.93 5.35 3.94
N THR A 549 18.02 6.11 4.01
CA THR A 549 19.02 6.01 5.07
C THR A 549 19.15 7.34 5.81
N LEU A 550 19.49 7.23 7.10
CA LEU A 550 19.80 8.35 7.96
C LEU A 550 21.31 8.40 8.20
N LYS A 551 21.89 9.59 8.07
CA LYS A 551 23.23 9.91 8.56
C LYS A 551 23.10 11.05 9.56
N ASP A 552 23.45 10.77 10.80
CA ASP A 552 23.35 11.73 11.92
C ASP A 552 21.94 12.35 12.02
N GLY A 553 20.90 11.52 11.81
CA GLY A 553 19.50 11.95 11.81
C GLY A 553 18.97 12.54 10.50
N VAL A 554 19.82 12.78 9.51
CA VAL A 554 19.45 13.43 8.24
C VAL A 554 19.23 12.39 7.14
N VAL A 555 18.11 12.52 6.43
CA VAL A 555 17.75 11.69 5.27
C VAL A 555 18.70 11.93 4.10
N GLN A 556 19.29 10.86 3.56
CA GLN A 556 20.27 10.96 2.46
C GLN A 556 19.60 10.93 1.08
N GLU A 557 18.65 10.04 0.85
CA GLU A 557 17.95 9.90 -0.42
C GLU A 557 16.75 10.85 -0.50
N ALA A 558 16.87 11.89 -1.31
CA ALA A 558 15.92 13.00 -1.34
C ALA A 558 15.18 13.17 -2.67
N ASN A 559 15.64 12.54 -3.76
CA ASN A 559 14.99 12.63 -5.07
C ASN A 559 15.27 11.36 -5.89
N PHE A 560 14.69 11.22 -7.08
CA PHE A 560 14.80 10.06 -7.96
C PHE A 560 16.18 9.84 -8.59
N ASP A 561 17.11 10.76 -8.40
CA ASP A 561 18.53 10.56 -8.70
C ASP A 561 19.22 9.67 -7.65
N THR A 562 18.74 9.69 -6.41
CA THR A 562 19.29 8.96 -5.25
C THR A 562 18.36 7.84 -4.75
N PHE A 563 17.07 7.91 -5.06
CA PHE A 563 16.05 6.88 -4.86
C PHE A 563 15.41 6.52 -6.21
N GLU A 564 16.18 5.84 -7.06
CA GLU A 564 15.79 5.65 -8.45
C GLU A 564 14.58 4.69 -8.59
N PRO A 565 13.45 5.12 -9.18
CA PRO A 565 12.34 4.23 -9.48
C PRO A 565 12.68 3.31 -10.65
N THR A 566 12.01 2.16 -10.70
CA THR A 566 12.12 1.20 -11.81
C THR A 566 11.92 1.88 -13.16
N ARG A 567 12.87 1.70 -14.07
CA ARG A 567 12.81 2.21 -15.45
C ARG A 567 12.13 1.21 -16.38
N MET A 568 11.58 1.71 -17.49
CA MET A 568 10.95 0.86 -18.51
C MET A 568 11.89 -0.23 -19.06
N SER A 569 13.19 0.08 -19.19
CA SER A 569 14.22 -0.86 -19.63
C SER A 569 14.49 -2.00 -18.65
N GLU A 570 14.05 -1.86 -17.40
CA GLU A 570 14.25 -2.82 -16.32
C GLU A 570 13.01 -3.67 -16.06
N MET A 571 11.87 -3.29 -16.65
CA MET A 571 10.62 -4.01 -16.46
C MET A 571 10.72 -5.41 -17.07
N PRO A 572 10.53 -6.49 -16.30
CA PRO A 572 10.53 -7.84 -16.82
C PRO A 572 9.28 -8.09 -17.68
N LYS A 573 9.30 -9.17 -18.47
CA LYS A 573 8.07 -9.70 -19.04
C LYS A 573 7.21 -10.25 -17.90
N VAL A 574 6.03 -9.67 -17.66
CA VAL A 574 5.10 -10.14 -16.63
C VAL A 574 3.95 -10.92 -17.26
N GLU A 575 3.69 -12.11 -16.75
CA GLU A 575 2.55 -12.94 -17.13
C GLU A 575 1.66 -13.17 -15.91
N VAL A 576 0.41 -12.73 -16.00
CA VAL A 576 -0.55 -12.86 -14.90
C VAL A 576 -1.61 -13.90 -15.25
N HIS A 577 -1.71 -14.94 -14.41
CA HIS A 577 -2.68 -16.01 -14.51
C HIS A 577 -3.64 -15.95 -13.32
N ILE A 578 -4.94 -15.84 -13.60
CA ILE A 578 -5.96 -15.75 -12.56
C ILE A 578 -6.57 -17.14 -12.38
N VAL A 579 -6.52 -17.67 -11.16
CA VAL A 579 -7.15 -18.93 -10.79
C VAL A 579 -8.67 -18.72 -10.79
N PRO A 580 -9.46 -19.51 -11.54
CA PRO A 580 -10.90 -19.47 -11.46
C PRO A 580 -11.38 -19.81 -10.05
N SER A 581 -12.22 -18.95 -9.46
CA SER A 581 -12.70 -19.12 -8.09
C SER A 581 -14.15 -18.67 -7.94
N ALA A 582 -14.89 -19.36 -7.09
CA ALA A 582 -16.26 -19.03 -6.70
C ALA A 582 -16.33 -18.35 -5.31
N GLU A 583 -15.19 -18.19 -4.64
CA GLU A 583 -15.10 -17.50 -3.36
C GLU A 583 -15.50 -16.04 -3.49
N SER A 584 -15.94 -15.44 -2.38
CA SER A 584 -16.23 -14.00 -2.37
C SER A 584 -15.00 -13.21 -2.79
N PRO A 585 -15.17 -12.16 -3.63
CA PRO A 585 -14.04 -11.39 -4.12
C PRO A 585 -13.33 -10.69 -2.97
N THR A 586 -12.01 -10.71 -3.02
CA THR A 586 -11.10 -10.05 -2.07
C THR A 586 -10.40 -8.88 -2.76
N GLY A 587 -9.39 -8.30 -2.11
CA GLY A 587 -8.68 -7.15 -2.63
C GLY A 587 -7.43 -7.49 -3.44
N ILE A 588 -7.08 -6.66 -4.44
CA ILE A 588 -5.88 -6.86 -5.27
C ILE A 588 -4.93 -5.64 -5.28
N GLY A 589 -5.18 -4.67 -4.39
CA GLY A 589 -4.40 -3.44 -4.31
C GLY A 589 -2.93 -3.70 -3.96
N GLU A 590 -2.71 -4.59 -3.00
CA GLU A 590 -1.42 -4.87 -2.36
C GLU A 590 -0.84 -6.28 -2.64
N PRO A 591 -1.64 -7.35 -2.80
CA PRO A 591 -1.13 -8.74 -2.82
C PRO A 591 -0.11 -9.10 -3.91
N GLY A 592 0.03 -8.30 -4.96
CA GLY A 592 1.06 -8.53 -5.99
C GLY A 592 2.48 -8.16 -5.53
N VAL A 593 2.66 -7.42 -4.43
CA VAL A 593 3.98 -6.93 -3.98
C VAL A 593 4.79 -7.99 -3.21
N PRO A 594 4.24 -8.72 -2.22
CA PRO A 594 5.04 -9.53 -1.28
C PRO A 594 5.90 -10.63 -1.92
N ASN A 595 5.44 -11.21 -3.02
CA ASN A 595 6.08 -12.36 -3.67
C ASN A 595 7.27 -12.00 -4.57
N LEU A 596 7.42 -10.74 -4.97
CA LEU A 596 8.43 -10.38 -5.94
C LEU A 596 9.85 -10.56 -5.39
N ALA A 597 10.12 -9.98 -4.22
CA ALA A 597 11.43 -10.03 -3.59
C ALA A 597 11.94 -11.46 -3.35
N PRO A 598 11.16 -12.37 -2.74
CA PRO A 598 11.66 -13.72 -2.46
C PRO A 598 11.85 -14.56 -3.73
N SER A 599 10.95 -14.43 -4.71
CA SER A 599 11.12 -15.15 -5.97
C SER A 599 12.40 -14.73 -6.71
N ILE A 600 12.76 -13.43 -6.71
CA ILE A 600 14.04 -12.94 -7.26
C ILE A 600 15.22 -13.43 -6.43
N SER A 601 15.16 -13.34 -5.11
CA SER A 601 16.26 -13.74 -4.21
C SER A 601 16.58 -15.23 -4.36
N ASN A 602 15.54 -16.07 -4.45
CA ASN A 602 15.67 -17.52 -4.69
C ASN A 602 16.22 -17.80 -6.10
N ALA A 603 15.84 -17.00 -7.11
CA ALA A 603 16.35 -17.13 -8.47
C ALA A 603 17.84 -16.77 -8.56
N VAL A 604 18.27 -15.71 -7.86
CA VAL A 604 19.69 -15.34 -7.76
C VAL A 604 20.48 -16.45 -7.10
N PHE A 605 19.98 -17.04 -6.01
CA PHE A 605 20.62 -18.21 -5.39
C PHE A 605 20.71 -19.39 -6.36
N ALA A 606 19.64 -19.71 -7.09
CA ALA A 606 19.65 -20.78 -8.07
C ALA A 606 20.69 -20.56 -9.19
N ALA A 607 20.93 -19.30 -9.59
CA ALA A 607 21.92 -18.95 -10.60
C ALA A 607 23.37 -18.98 -10.09
N THR A 608 23.59 -18.64 -8.81
CA THR A 608 24.92 -18.26 -8.29
C THR A 608 25.42 -19.10 -7.12
N GLY A 609 24.53 -19.82 -6.44
CA GLY A 609 24.79 -20.42 -5.12
C GLY A 609 24.94 -19.41 -3.98
N LYS A 610 24.90 -18.09 -4.25
CA LYS A 610 24.98 -17.05 -3.22
C LYS A 610 23.59 -16.63 -2.76
N ARG A 611 23.37 -16.74 -1.45
CA ARG A 611 22.09 -16.39 -0.81
C ARG A 611 22.10 -14.92 -0.42
N LEU A 612 21.17 -14.15 -0.98
CA LEU A 612 20.91 -12.76 -0.61
C LEU A 612 19.59 -12.70 0.16
N ARG A 613 19.62 -12.18 1.40
CA ARG A 613 18.48 -12.20 2.33
C ARG A 613 17.84 -10.82 2.48
N SER A 614 18.67 -9.83 2.85
CA SER A 614 18.26 -8.45 3.12
C SER A 614 17.88 -7.70 1.85
N LEU A 615 16.97 -6.73 1.99
CA LEU A 615 16.58 -5.83 0.90
C LEU A 615 17.13 -4.42 1.13
N PRO A 616 17.45 -3.64 0.09
CA PRO A 616 17.67 -4.12 -1.26
C PRO A 616 18.79 -5.18 -1.29
N LEU A 617 18.75 -6.08 -2.27
CA LEU A 617 19.73 -7.16 -2.39
C LEU A 617 21.14 -6.58 -2.49
N ASP A 618 22.07 -7.11 -1.69
CA ASP A 618 23.49 -6.74 -1.80
C ASP A 618 24.13 -7.36 -3.05
N LEU A 619 23.90 -6.71 -4.19
CA LEU A 619 24.44 -7.16 -5.47
C LEU A 619 25.97 -7.09 -5.51
N ALA A 620 26.61 -6.28 -4.65
CA ALA A 620 28.07 -6.23 -4.59
C ALA A 620 28.67 -7.55 -4.09
N ALA A 621 27.95 -8.29 -3.24
CA ALA A 621 28.33 -9.64 -2.80
C ALA A 621 28.42 -10.66 -3.95
N LEU A 622 27.83 -10.37 -5.11
CA LEU A 622 27.88 -11.23 -6.30
C LEU A 622 29.10 -10.99 -7.21
N ARG A 623 29.95 -9.98 -6.92
CA ARG A 623 31.17 -9.75 -7.71
C ARG A 623 32.07 -10.99 -7.70
N GLY A 624 32.48 -11.43 -8.89
CA GLY A 624 33.37 -12.58 -9.09
C GLY A 624 32.69 -13.95 -9.03
N VAL A 625 31.36 -14.01 -9.05
CA VAL A 625 30.60 -15.25 -9.33
C VAL A 625 30.41 -15.43 -10.82
#